data_AF-A0A7C9VEL8-F1
#
_entry.id   AF-A0A7C9VEL8-F1
#
_cell.length_a   1.000
_cell.length_b   1.000
_cell.length_c   1.000
_cell.angle_alpha   90.00
_cell.angle_beta   90.00
_cell.angle_gamma   90.00
#
_symmetry.space_group_name_H-M   'P 1'
#
loop_
_entity.id
_entity.type
_entity.pdbx_description
1 polymer ?
#
loop_
_entity_poly.entity_id
_entity_poly.type
_entity_poly.pdbx_seq_one_letter_code
_entity_poly.pdbx_strand_id
1 'polypeptide(L)'
;MNNLAITTNETALIDVKGVCQTYDNGGAERLVVLDDVALTLRPSEIVGLLGRSGSGKSTLLRSIAGLIKPTGGTITFEGVPVTGTPDGVAMVFQSFALFPWLTVLQNVELGLEARGIAPTERRKRALEAIDLIGLDGFESAYPKELSGGMRQRVGLARALVVHPKVLLMDEPFSALDVLTAETLRTDLLDLWSEGRMPIKSILMVTHNIEEAVLMCDRVLIFSSNPGRVAAEIRIDLPQPRDRLDPAFRALVDDIYARMTARKGVAEPARGGIFPGTGIAMMLPRVSTNLLAGLMEAVAAEPYRGQADLPPLAASLQLEIDDLFPIAETLQLLHFAELAEGDIRLKPAGKRFAEGDVDERKRLFAMQLATHVPLAAHIRRVLDERAGHVAPARRFRDELEDHMSEENAEQTVRAVTSWARYAELFAYDEAADIFTLENPA
;
A
#
# COMPACT_ATOMS: atom_id res chain seq x y z
N MET A 1 26.58 22.56 -38.64
CA MET A 1 25.66 21.41 -38.52
C MET A 1 25.17 21.42 -37.09
N ASN A 2 23.93 21.87 -36.90
CA ASN A 2 23.35 22.25 -35.62
C ASN A 2 23.01 21.03 -34.76
N ASN A 3 23.57 21.00 -33.54
CA ASN A 3 22.99 20.31 -32.40
C ASN A 3 21.67 21.01 -32.04
N LEU A 4 20.54 20.33 -32.27
CA LEU A 4 19.28 20.68 -31.63
C LEU A 4 19.18 19.90 -30.32
N ALA A 5 19.52 20.59 -29.24
CA ALA A 5 19.07 20.23 -27.91
C ALA A 5 17.54 20.17 -27.93
N ILE A 6 16.97 18.98 -27.74
CA ILE A 6 15.54 18.82 -27.45
C ILE A 6 15.34 19.33 -26.03
N THR A 7 15.13 20.63 -25.91
CA THR A 7 14.66 21.28 -24.69
C THR A 7 13.15 21.27 -24.76
N THR A 8 12.51 20.12 -24.52
CA THR A 8 11.05 20.06 -24.34
C THR A 8 10.73 20.62 -22.97
N ASN A 9 10.64 21.96 -22.92
CA ASN A 9 10.11 22.69 -21.79
C ASN A 9 8.56 22.59 -21.83
N GLU A 10 8.03 21.37 -21.77
CA GLU A 10 6.61 21.18 -21.50
C GLU A 10 6.37 21.55 -20.04
N THR A 11 5.64 22.64 -19.82
CA THR A 11 5.24 23.11 -18.48
C THR A 11 4.58 21.97 -17.71
N ALA A 12 5.16 21.61 -16.56
CA ALA A 12 4.60 20.61 -15.67
C ALA A 12 3.17 20.98 -15.27
N LEU A 13 2.24 20.02 -15.30
CA LEU A 13 0.89 20.20 -14.77
C LEU A 13 0.92 20.28 -13.25
N ILE A 14 1.72 19.43 -12.61
CA ILE A 14 1.94 19.44 -11.16
C ILE A 14 3.45 19.46 -10.91
N ASP A 15 3.88 20.35 -10.03
CA ASP A 15 5.28 20.48 -9.61
C ASP A 15 5.34 20.54 -8.09
N VAL A 16 5.97 19.53 -7.50
CA VAL A 16 6.14 19.32 -6.06
C VAL A 16 7.61 19.59 -5.76
N LYS A 17 7.89 20.55 -4.87
CA LYS A 17 9.25 20.95 -4.51
C LYS A 17 9.45 20.92 -3.00
N GLY A 18 10.32 20.02 -2.55
CA GLY A 18 10.77 19.90 -1.17
C GLY A 18 9.64 19.77 -0.15
N VAL A 19 8.60 19.02 -0.50
CA VAL A 19 7.41 18.88 0.35
C VAL A 19 7.74 18.06 1.58
N CYS A 20 7.40 18.62 2.75
CA CYS A 20 7.54 17.97 4.04
C CYS A 20 6.18 17.90 4.73
N GLN A 21 5.92 16.80 5.43
CA GLN A 21 4.73 16.63 6.24
C GLN A 21 5.09 15.99 7.57
N THR A 22 4.76 16.69 8.66
CA THR A 22 4.88 16.19 10.04
C THR A 22 3.53 16.17 10.73
N TYR A 23 3.27 15.17 11.57
CA TYR A 23 2.09 15.11 12.44
C TYR A 23 2.53 15.12 13.91
N ASP A 24 1.79 15.83 14.75
CA ASP A 24 1.97 15.81 16.21
C ASP A 24 1.26 14.57 16.75
N ASN A 25 1.98 13.67 17.43
CA ASN A 25 1.44 12.39 17.93
C ASN A 25 1.06 12.43 19.43
N GLY A 26 0.86 13.62 20.00
CA GLY A 26 0.58 13.79 21.43
C GLY A 26 1.78 13.55 22.37
N GLY A 27 2.94 13.11 21.85
CA GLY A 27 4.21 13.00 22.57
C GLY A 27 5.21 14.14 22.27
N ALA A 28 6.46 13.98 22.73
CA ALA A 28 7.53 14.96 22.53
C ALA A 28 8.16 14.93 21.12
N GLU A 29 7.97 13.86 20.34
CA GLU A 29 8.55 13.70 19.00
C GLU A 29 7.49 13.82 17.89
N ARG A 30 7.75 14.66 16.90
CA ARG A 30 6.90 14.81 15.71
C ARG A 30 7.13 13.65 14.74
N LEU A 31 6.06 13.02 14.29
CA LEU A 31 6.13 11.98 13.26
C LEU A 31 6.35 12.62 11.89
N VAL A 32 7.54 12.47 11.33
CA VAL A 32 7.87 12.91 9.96
C VAL A 32 7.36 11.87 8.97
N VAL A 33 6.32 12.22 8.20
CA VAL A 33 5.71 11.34 7.20
C VAL A 33 6.29 11.58 5.81
N LEU A 34 6.48 12.84 5.42
CA LEU A 34 7.13 13.22 4.17
C LEU A 34 8.32 14.12 4.46
N ASP A 35 9.41 13.91 3.74
CA ASP A 35 10.66 14.63 3.96
C ASP A 35 11.36 14.93 2.64
N ASP A 36 11.37 16.21 2.25
CA ASP A 36 11.99 16.71 1.02
C ASP A 36 11.53 15.98 -0.25
N VAL A 37 10.22 15.79 -0.39
CA VAL A 37 9.63 15.13 -1.56
C VAL A 37 9.62 16.09 -2.74
N ALA A 38 10.16 15.64 -3.87
CA ALA A 38 10.11 16.35 -5.14
C ALA A 38 9.63 15.43 -6.27
N LEU A 39 8.69 15.90 -7.08
CA LEU A 39 8.23 15.22 -8.29
C LEU A 39 7.58 16.21 -9.26
N THR A 40 7.54 15.82 -10.53
CA THR A 40 6.84 16.57 -11.58
C THR A 40 5.92 15.64 -12.37
N LEU A 41 4.67 16.06 -12.55
CA LEU A 41 3.71 15.45 -13.47
C LEU A 41 3.56 16.34 -14.70
N ARG A 42 3.81 15.78 -15.86
CA ARG A 42 3.70 16.41 -17.18
C ARG A 42 2.41 15.99 -17.86
N PRO A 43 1.94 16.72 -18.89
CA PRO A 43 0.86 16.25 -19.75
C PRO A 43 1.17 14.90 -20.39
N SER A 44 0.13 14.13 -20.69
CA SER A 44 0.18 12.89 -21.47
C SER A 44 1.05 11.78 -20.87
N GLU A 45 1.16 11.72 -19.55
CA GLU A 45 1.80 10.60 -18.84
C GLU A 45 0.93 10.07 -17.70
N ILE A 46 1.09 8.77 -17.44
CA ILE A 46 0.65 8.09 -16.24
C ILE A 46 1.87 7.91 -15.33
N VAL A 47 1.84 8.49 -14.14
CA VAL A 47 2.91 8.35 -13.15
C VAL A 47 2.42 7.51 -11.97
N GLY A 48 3.17 6.47 -11.63
CA GLY A 48 2.92 5.60 -10.48
C GLY A 48 3.78 5.99 -9.28
N LEU A 49 3.17 6.20 -8.13
CA LEU A 49 3.84 6.27 -6.83
C LEU A 49 3.80 4.88 -6.21
N LEU A 50 4.96 4.23 -6.17
CA LEU A 50 5.11 2.87 -5.68
C LEU A 50 5.90 2.87 -4.37
N GLY A 51 5.46 2.10 -3.38
CA GLY A 51 6.19 1.98 -2.13
C GLY A 51 5.37 1.26 -1.06
N ARG A 52 6.02 0.91 0.05
CA ARG A 52 5.38 0.11 1.11
C ARG A 52 4.21 0.85 1.78
N SER A 53 3.32 0.11 2.44
CA SER A 53 2.27 0.73 3.25
C SER A 53 2.89 1.66 4.30
N GLY A 54 2.24 2.81 4.55
CA GLY A 54 2.74 3.82 5.48
C GLY A 54 3.89 4.72 4.98
N SER A 55 4.37 4.57 3.73
CA SER A 55 5.45 5.42 3.19
C SER A 55 5.06 6.88 2.85
N GLY A 56 3.83 7.30 3.17
CA GLY A 56 3.35 8.67 2.96
C GLY A 56 2.75 8.97 1.58
N LYS A 57 2.66 7.99 0.66
CA LYS A 57 2.09 8.17 -0.70
C LYS A 57 0.72 8.85 -0.72
N SER A 58 -0.24 8.33 0.05
CA SER A 58 -1.59 8.90 0.15
C SER A 58 -1.59 10.29 0.78
N THR A 59 -0.65 10.56 1.70
CA THR A 59 -0.47 11.91 2.29
C THR A 59 0.01 12.90 1.23
N LEU A 60 0.96 12.50 0.37
CA LEU A 60 1.40 13.32 -0.74
C LEU A 60 0.27 13.55 -1.75
N LEU A 61 -0.45 12.51 -2.13
CA LEU A 61 -1.55 12.60 -3.08
C LEU A 61 -2.66 13.53 -2.58
N ARG A 62 -3.01 13.45 -1.30
CA ARG A 62 -3.96 14.38 -0.65
C ARG A 62 -3.43 15.80 -0.53
N SER A 63 -2.11 15.98 -0.39
CA SER A 63 -1.50 17.31 -0.40
C SER A 63 -1.57 17.94 -1.79
N ILE A 64 -1.35 17.15 -2.84
CA ILE A 64 -1.51 17.56 -4.24
C ILE A 64 -2.97 17.91 -4.56
N ALA A 65 -3.92 17.14 -4.03
CA ALA A 65 -5.35 17.41 -4.15
C ALA A 65 -5.81 18.66 -3.37
N GLY A 66 -4.94 19.28 -2.56
CA GLY A 66 -5.28 20.42 -1.71
C GLY A 66 -6.12 20.08 -0.49
N LEU A 67 -6.20 18.78 -0.13
CA LEU A 67 -6.95 18.28 1.04
C LEU A 67 -6.12 18.36 2.33
N ILE A 68 -4.80 18.28 2.21
CA ILE A 68 -3.84 18.43 3.32
C ILE A 68 -2.89 19.56 2.96
N LYS A 69 -2.69 20.50 3.88
CA LYS A 69 -1.67 21.53 3.71
C LYS A 69 -0.31 20.97 4.14
N PRO A 70 0.72 20.97 3.28
CA PRO A 70 2.03 20.49 3.66
C PRO A 70 2.65 21.39 4.74
N THR A 71 3.41 20.81 5.67
CA THR A 71 4.14 21.55 6.71
C THR A 71 5.34 22.33 6.17
N GLY A 72 5.88 21.92 5.02
CA GLY A 72 6.98 22.60 4.33
C GLY A 72 6.98 22.28 2.83
N GLY A 73 7.75 23.06 2.06
CA GLY A 73 7.82 22.95 0.60
C GLY A 73 6.65 23.61 -0.12
N THR A 74 6.59 23.41 -1.44
CA THR A 74 5.56 24.00 -2.31
C THR A 74 5.02 22.99 -3.31
N ILE A 75 3.72 23.03 -3.52
CA ILE A 75 3.03 22.31 -4.61
C ILE A 75 2.41 23.36 -5.51
N THR A 76 2.60 23.22 -6.83
CA THR A 76 1.94 24.07 -7.82
C THR A 76 1.18 23.21 -8.83
N PHE A 77 0.04 23.73 -9.29
CA PHE A 77 -0.76 23.20 -10.38
C PHE A 77 -0.82 24.25 -11.49
N GLU A 78 -0.34 23.92 -12.70
CA GLU A 78 -0.16 24.84 -13.83
C GLU A 78 0.57 26.15 -13.42
N GLY A 79 1.57 26.03 -12.55
CA GLY A 79 2.37 27.14 -12.03
C GLY A 79 1.71 27.96 -10.90
N VAL A 80 0.46 27.65 -10.53
CA VAL A 80 -0.26 28.31 -9.43
C VAL A 80 -0.10 27.51 -8.14
N PRO A 81 0.28 28.12 -7.00
CA PRO A 81 0.38 27.42 -5.72
C PRO A 81 -0.93 26.76 -5.28
N VAL A 82 -0.85 25.50 -4.84
CA VAL A 82 -1.98 24.77 -4.28
C VAL A 82 -2.19 25.20 -2.83
N THR A 83 -3.19 26.06 -2.59
CA THR A 83 -3.57 26.53 -1.23
C THR A 83 -4.88 25.90 -0.73
N GLY A 84 -5.53 25.10 -1.56
CA GLY A 84 -6.80 24.41 -1.32
C GLY A 84 -7.09 23.50 -2.52
N THR A 85 -8.31 22.99 -2.67
CA THR A 85 -8.67 22.08 -3.77
C THR A 85 -8.61 22.79 -5.14
N PRO A 86 -7.65 22.45 -6.02
CA PRO A 86 -7.48 23.16 -7.28
C PRO A 86 -8.54 22.78 -8.31
N ASP A 87 -9.08 23.77 -9.02
CA ASP A 87 -10.01 23.54 -10.12
C ASP A 87 -9.29 22.86 -11.28
N GLY A 88 -9.65 21.60 -11.54
CA GLY A 88 -9.01 20.78 -12.58
C GLY A 88 -8.20 19.61 -12.03
N VAL A 89 -8.23 19.37 -10.72
CA VAL A 89 -7.71 18.13 -10.13
C VAL A 89 -8.88 17.35 -9.53
N ALA A 90 -9.01 16.07 -9.88
CA ALA A 90 -9.99 15.16 -9.28
C ALA A 90 -9.27 13.99 -8.63
N MET A 91 -9.90 13.41 -7.61
CA MET A 91 -9.33 12.30 -6.84
C MET A 91 -10.30 11.12 -6.80
N VAL A 92 -9.78 9.93 -7.04
CA VAL A 92 -10.41 8.64 -6.77
C VAL A 92 -9.77 8.07 -5.51
N PHE A 93 -10.58 7.76 -4.52
CA PHE A 93 -10.12 7.26 -3.21
C PHE A 93 -10.02 5.73 -3.20
N GLN A 94 -9.23 5.21 -2.26
CA GLN A 94 -9.08 3.77 -2.00
C GLN A 94 -10.40 3.13 -1.56
N SER A 95 -11.14 3.80 -0.68
CA SER A 95 -12.54 3.46 -0.44
C SER A 95 -13.38 4.02 -1.57
N PHE A 96 -14.42 3.29 -2.01
CA PHE A 96 -15.32 3.77 -3.07
C PHE A 96 -15.87 5.19 -2.77
N ALA A 97 -15.95 5.55 -1.49
CA ALA A 97 -16.37 6.85 -0.99
C ALA A 97 -17.69 7.34 -1.60
N LEU A 98 -18.57 6.41 -1.97
CA LEU A 98 -19.89 6.69 -2.52
C LEU A 98 -20.87 6.95 -1.37
N PHE A 99 -21.82 7.85 -1.59
CA PHE A 99 -22.90 8.09 -0.64
C PHE A 99 -23.93 6.97 -0.78
N PRO A 100 -24.14 6.12 0.26
CA PRO A 100 -24.92 4.90 0.14
C PRO A 100 -26.43 5.15 -0.01
N TRP A 101 -26.90 6.36 0.31
CA TRP A 101 -28.30 6.79 0.17
C TRP A 101 -28.57 7.56 -1.13
N LEU A 102 -27.55 7.77 -1.97
CA LEU A 102 -27.70 8.37 -3.29
C LEU A 102 -27.64 7.29 -4.37
N THR A 103 -28.36 7.46 -5.46
CA THR A 103 -28.23 6.59 -6.64
C THR A 103 -26.89 6.81 -7.36
N VAL A 104 -26.55 5.97 -8.34
CA VAL A 104 -25.38 6.16 -9.20
C VAL A 104 -25.40 7.54 -9.84
N LEU A 105 -26.51 7.93 -10.47
CA LEU A 105 -26.67 9.25 -11.08
C LEU A 105 -26.39 10.36 -10.07
N GLN A 106 -27.03 10.31 -8.90
CA GLN A 106 -26.87 11.34 -7.86
C GLN A 106 -25.45 11.41 -7.30
N ASN A 107 -24.75 10.26 -7.18
CA ASN A 107 -23.35 10.24 -6.78
C ASN A 107 -22.44 10.94 -7.80
N VAL A 108 -22.68 10.72 -9.10
CA VAL A 108 -21.92 11.36 -10.17
C VAL A 108 -22.26 12.85 -10.29
N GLU A 109 -23.51 13.22 -10.11
CA GLU A 109 -23.98 14.62 -10.16
C GLU A 109 -23.36 15.52 -9.07
N LEU A 110 -22.94 14.97 -7.94
CA LEU A 110 -22.55 15.73 -6.74
C LEU A 110 -21.43 16.76 -6.98
N GLY A 111 -20.41 16.41 -7.76
CA GLY A 111 -19.29 17.33 -8.06
C GLY A 111 -19.72 18.52 -8.90
N LEU A 112 -20.68 18.33 -9.80
CA LEU A 112 -21.27 19.39 -10.61
C LEU A 112 -22.26 20.24 -9.81
N GLU A 113 -22.98 19.62 -8.87
CA GLU A 113 -23.86 20.32 -7.92
C GLU A 113 -23.09 21.32 -7.07
N ALA A 114 -21.97 20.89 -6.48
CA ALA A 114 -21.10 21.75 -5.67
C ALA A 114 -20.55 22.94 -6.46
N ARG A 115 -20.42 22.81 -7.79
CA ARG A 115 -20.01 23.88 -8.71
C ARG A 115 -21.17 24.77 -9.20
N GLY A 116 -22.39 24.54 -8.71
CA GLY A 116 -23.58 25.32 -9.09
C GLY A 116 -24.08 25.07 -10.51
N ILE A 117 -23.72 23.94 -11.14
CA ILE A 117 -24.21 23.60 -12.48
C ILE A 117 -25.71 23.29 -12.43
N ALA A 118 -26.45 23.86 -13.39
CA ALA A 118 -27.90 23.73 -13.48
C ALA A 118 -28.34 22.25 -13.60
N PRO A 119 -29.48 21.85 -13.00
CA PRO A 119 -29.89 20.45 -12.93
C PRO A 119 -29.96 19.71 -14.27
N THR A 120 -30.47 20.36 -15.33
CA THR A 120 -30.58 19.75 -16.66
C THR A 120 -29.23 19.43 -17.27
N GLU A 121 -28.28 20.36 -17.18
CA GLU A 121 -26.92 20.20 -17.70
C GLU A 121 -26.13 19.19 -16.86
N ARG A 122 -26.33 19.24 -15.54
CA ARG A 122 -25.73 18.30 -14.59
C ARG A 122 -26.11 16.86 -14.92
N ARG A 123 -27.41 16.61 -15.10
CA ARG A 123 -27.93 15.28 -15.44
C ARG A 123 -27.36 14.78 -16.76
N LYS A 124 -27.32 15.64 -17.79
CA LYS A 124 -26.77 15.29 -19.10
C LYS A 124 -25.32 14.81 -18.98
N ARG A 125 -24.45 15.61 -18.33
CA ARG A 125 -23.03 15.26 -18.16
C ARG A 125 -22.85 14.00 -17.31
N ALA A 126 -23.65 13.84 -16.27
CA ALA A 126 -23.58 12.64 -15.43
C ALA A 126 -23.93 11.38 -16.21
N LEU A 127 -24.95 11.41 -17.07
CA LEU A 127 -25.29 10.30 -17.95
C LEU A 127 -24.16 9.99 -18.94
N GLU A 128 -23.59 11.00 -19.59
CA GLU A 128 -22.43 10.83 -20.49
C GLU A 128 -21.22 10.21 -19.77
N ALA A 129 -20.96 10.62 -18.52
CA ALA A 129 -19.88 10.05 -17.71
C ALA A 129 -20.15 8.62 -17.26
N ILE A 130 -21.42 8.24 -17.05
CA ILE A 130 -21.83 6.87 -16.69
C ILE A 130 -21.70 5.92 -17.89
N ASP A 131 -22.12 6.37 -19.08
CA ASP A 131 -21.94 5.64 -20.34
C ASP A 131 -20.46 5.42 -20.65
N LEU A 132 -19.62 6.46 -20.45
CA LEU A 132 -18.18 6.37 -20.67
C LEU A 132 -17.51 5.23 -19.88
N ILE A 133 -18.00 4.92 -18.68
CA ILE A 133 -17.48 3.83 -17.83
C ILE A 133 -18.26 2.52 -17.96
N GLY A 134 -19.22 2.45 -18.87
CA GLY A 134 -19.97 1.24 -19.22
C GLY A 134 -20.99 0.81 -18.17
N LEU A 135 -21.67 1.76 -17.50
CA LEU A 135 -22.74 1.48 -16.54
C LEU A 135 -24.12 1.98 -16.98
N ASP A 136 -24.36 1.99 -18.30
CA ASP A 136 -25.68 2.27 -18.87
C ASP A 136 -26.76 1.37 -18.27
N GLY A 137 -27.88 1.95 -17.86
CA GLY A 137 -28.99 1.25 -17.23
C GLY A 137 -28.86 1.06 -15.71
N PHE A 138 -27.76 1.48 -15.08
CA PHE A 138 -27.57 1.45 -13.62
C PHE A 138 -27.73 2.82 -12.94
N GLU A 139 -28.21 3.84 -13.64
CA GLU A 139 -28.27 5.23 -13.17
C GLU A 139 -29.12 5.40 -11.90
N SER A 140 -30.17 4.58 -11.78
CA SER A 140 -31.11 4.57 -10.66
C SER A 140 -30.72 3.62 -9.53
N ALA A 141 -29.71 2.78 -9.73
CA ALA A 141 -29.25 1.83 -8.72
C ALA A 141 -28.55 2.54 -7.55
N TYR A 142 -28.65 1.97 -6.36
CA TYR A 142 -27.92 2.39 -5.17
C TYR A 142 -26.59 1.63 -5.05
N PRO A 143 -25.55 2.18 -4.40
CA PRO A 143 -24.24 1.53 -4.26
C PRO A 143 -24.26 0.10 -3.68
N LYS A 144 -25.26 -0.22 -2.84
CA LYS A 144 -25.46 -1.55 -2.26
C LYS A 144 -25.91 -2.61 -3.27
N GLU A 145 -26.44 -2.19 -4.41
CA GLU A 145 -26.94 -3.06 -5.50
C GLU A 145 -25.84 -3.35 -6.54
N LEU A 146 -24.67 -2.73 -6.38
CA LEU A 146 -23.55 -2.81 -7.32
C LEU A 146 -22.47 -3.79 -6.82
N SER A 147 -21.73 -4.40 -7.74
CA SER A 147 -20.49 -5.12 -7.40
C SER A 147 -19.37 -4.14 -6.99
N GLY A 148 -18.26 -4.66 -6.44
CA GLY A 148 -17.09 -3.84 -6.12
C GLY A 148 -16.56 -3.06 -7.32
N GLY A 149 -16.37 -3.74 -8.46
CA GLY A 149 -15.89 -3.10 -9.68
C GLY A 149 -16.85 -2.04 -10.21
N MET A 150 -18.17 -2.29 -10.13
CA MET A 150 -19.17 -1.30 -10.53
C MET A 150 -19.11 -0.07 -9.62
N ARG A 151 -18.98 -0.22 -8.29
CA ARG A 151 -18.81 0.92 -7.38
C ARG A 151 -17.54 1.72 -7.72
N GLN A 152 -16.46 1.05 -8.08
CA GLN A 152 -15.23 1.74 -8.47
C GLN A 152 -15.41 2.54 -9.76
N ARG A 153 -16.09 1.97 -10.77
CA ARG A 153 -16.45 2.68 -12.01
C ARG A 153 -17.31 3.92 -11.74
N VAL A 154 -18.25 3.86 -10.79
CA VAL A 154 -19.02 5.04 -10.36
C VAL A 154 -18.11 6.09 -9.72
N GLY A 155 -17.14 5.68 -8.91
CA GLY A 155 -16.11 6.58 -8.36
C GLY A 155 -15.31 7.28 -9.46
N LEU A 156 -14.97 6.55 -10.52
CA LEU A 156 -14.28 7.09 -11.70
C LEU A 156 -15.17 8.08 -12.47
N ALA A 157 -16.43 7.74 -12.76
CA ALA A 157 -17.39 8.66 -13.39
C ALA A 157 -17.54 9.96 -12.60
N ARG A 158 -17.65 9.88 -11.27
CA ARG A 158 -17.74 11.06 -10.39
C ARG A 158 -16.49 11.95 -10.48
N ALA A 159 -15.31 11.37 -10.67
CA ALA A 159 -14.08 12.13 -10.87
C ALA A 159 -14.00 12.73 -12.29
N LEU A 160 -14.45 12.00 -13.31
CA LEU A 160 -14.34 12.41 -14.71
C LEU A 160 -15.38 13.45 -15.13
N VAL A 161 -16.58 13.41 -14.56
CA VAL A 161 -17.71 14.29 -14.93
C VAL A 161 -17.41 15.79 -14.78
N VAL A 162 -16.47 16.13 -13.90
CA VAL A 162 -16.02 17.52 -13.66
C VAL A 162 -14.94 17.99 -14.63
N HIS A 163 -14.60 17.15 -15.63
CA HIS A 163 -13.58 17.36 -16.67
C HIS A 163 -12.24 17.83 -16.09
N PRO A 164 -11.60 17.03 -15.21
CA PRO A 164 -10.36 17.42 -14.55
C PRO A 164 -9.19 17.35 -15.53
N LYS A 165 -8.18 18.21 -15.38
CA LYS A 165 -6.92 18.07 -16.12
C LYS A 165 -6.05 16.96 -15.56
N VAL A 166 -6.08 16.73 -14.24
CA VAL A 166 -5.32 15.66 -13.59
C VAL A 166 -6.25 14.75 -12.81
N LEU A 167 -6.10 13.44 -13.02
CA LEU A 167 -6.75 12.41 -12.23
C LEU A 167 -5.75 11.83 -11.21
N LEU A 168 -6.04 12.01 -9.93
CA LEU A 168 -5.31 11.41 -8.83
C LEU A 168 -6.02 10.12 -8.41
N MET A 169 -5.30 9.01 -8.24
CA MET A 169 -5.90 7.75 -7.81
C MET A 169 -5.14 7.16 -6.62
N ASP A 170 -5.82 6.98 -5.49
CA ASP A 170 -5.25 6.40 -4.26
C ASP A 170 -5.62 4.92 -4.20
N GLU A 171 -4.73 4.02 -4.62
CA GLU A 171 -4.97 2.56 -4.70
C GLU A 171 -6.33 2.18 -5.33
N PRO A 172 -6.61 2.63 -6.56
CA PRO A 172 -7.93 2.50 -7.17
C PRO A 172 -8.39 1.05 -7.42
N PHE A 173 -7.52 0.05 -7.28
CA PHE A 173 -7.81 -1.34 -7.59
C PHE A 173 -7.66 -2.30 -6.39
N SER A 174 -7.19 -1.82 -5.23
CA SER A 174 -6.81 -2.72 -4.13
C SER A 174 -7.99 -3.37 -3.39
N ALA A 175 -9.19 -2.78 -3.49
CA ALA A 175 -10.41 -3.32 -2.86
C ALA A 175 -11.19 -4.30 -3.76
N LEU A 176 -10.64 -4.69 -4.91
CA LEU A 176 -11.29 -5.53 -5.91
C LEU A 176 -10.68 -6.93 -5.95
N ASP A 177 -11.48 -7.94 -6.31
CA ASP A 177 -10.92 -9.25 -6.66
C ASP A 177 -10.05 -9.16 -7.91
N VAL A 178 -9.12 -10.11 -8.06
CA VAL A 178 -8.07 -10.10 -9.10
C VAL A 178 -8.62 -9.89 -10.52
N LEU A 179 -9.67 -10.65 -10.89
CA LEU A 179 -10.26 -10.58 -12.24
C LEU A 179 -10.98 -9.25 -12.47
N THR A 180 -11.75 -8.78 -11.48
CA THR A 180 -12.43 -7.48 -11.58
C THR A 180 -11.44 -6.32 -11.67
N ALA A 181 -10.35 -6.38 -10.90
CA ALA A 181 -9.27 -5.39 -10.95
C ALA A 181 -8.59 -5.38 -12.33
N GLU A 182 -8.32 -6.55 -12.89
CA GLU A 182 -7.70 -6.70 -14.21
C GLU A 182 -8.57 -6.09 -15.32
N THR A 183 -9.85 -6.45 -15.37
CA THR A 183 -10.79 -5.86 -16.35
C THR A 183 -10.86 -4.33 -16.21
N LEU A 184 -10.93 -3.81 -14.98
CA LEU A 184 -11.03 -2.36 -14.77
C LEU A 184 -9.76 -1.61 -15.17
N ARG A 185 -8.57 -2.20 -14.98
CA ARG A 185 -7.30 -1.63 -15.44
C ARG A 185 -7.23 -1.56 -16.96
N THR A 186 -7.59 -2.64 -17.64
CA THR A 186 -7.63 -2.70 -19.11
C THR A 186 -8.59 -1.65 -19.65
N ASP A 187 -9.82 -1.57 -19.13
CA ASP A 187 -10.80 -0.57 -19.54
C ASP A 187 -10.28 0.87 -19.34
N LEU A 188 -9.61 1.15 -18.21
CA LEU A 188 -9.03 2.47 -17.96
C LEU A 188 -7.92 2.79 -18.97
N LEU A 189 -7.03 1.83 -19.27
CA LEU A 189 -5.95 2.01 -20.24
C LEU A 189 -6.47 2.19 -21.66
N ASP A 190 -7.54 1.49 -22.03
CA ASP A 190 -8.19 1.65 -23.33
C ASP A 190 -8.80 3.06 -23.45
N LEU A 191 -9.57 3.49 -22.45
CA LEU A 191 -10.15 4.85 -22.43
C LEU A 191 -9.07 5.96 -22.45
N TRP A 192 -7.93 5.72 -21.79
CA TRP A 192 -6.77 6.62 -21.79
C TRP A 192 -6.11 6.68 -23.17
N SER A 193 -5.78 5.51 -23.74
CA SER A 193 -5.05 5.39 -25.00
C SER A 193 -5.88 5.85 -26.20
N GLU A 194 -7.20 5.69 -26.15
CA GLU A 194 -8.15 6.20 -27.14
C GLU A 194 -8.40 7.72 -27.02
N GLY A 195 -7.90 8.37 -25.95
CA GLY A 195 -8.12 9.79 -25.71
C GLY A 195 -9.58 10.15 -25.39
N ARG A 196 -10.36 9.18 -24.91
CA ARG A 196 -11.79 9.35 -24.58
C ARG A 196 -12.02 9.96 -23.21
N MET A 197 -11.05 9.86 -22.30
CA MET A 197 -11.15 10.50 -20.99
C MET A 197 -10.85 12.00 -21.09
N PRO A 198 -11.65 12.87 -20.44
CA PRO A 198 -11.45 14.32 -20.47
C PRO A 198 -10.33 14.76 -19.49
N ILE A 199 -9.17 14.10 -19.53
CA ILE A 199 -8.02 14.32 -18.63
C ILE A 199 -6.72 14.48 -19.41
N LYS A 200 -5.71 15.12 -18.81
CA LYS A 200 -4.39 15.30 -19.41
C LYS A 200 -3.33 14.36 -18.85
N SER A 201 -3.43 13.97 -17.58
CA SER A 201 -2.46 13.09 -16.90
C SER A 201 -3.08 12.34 -15.73
N ILE A 202 -2.44 11.23 -15.37
CA ILE A 202 -2.81 10.41 -14.22
C ILE A 202 -1.64 10.34 -13.24
N LEU A 203 -1.91 10.56 -11.96
CA LEU A 203 -0.98 10.21 -10.89
C LEU A 203 -1.66 9.18 -9.99
N MET A 204 -1.14 7.96 -9.99
CA MET A 204 -1.70 6.87 -9.21
C MET A 204 -0.77 6.42 -8.10
N VAL A 205 -1.32 6.10 -6.96
CA VAL A 205 -0.65 5.41 -5.86
C VAL A 205 -1.00 3.95 -5.96
N THR A 206 0.01 3.10 -5.92
CA THR A 206 -0.18 1.66 -5.82
C THR A 206 0.90 1.07 -4.93
N HIS A 207 0.59 -0.07 -4.33
CA HIS A 207 1.59 -0.94 -3.76
C HIS A 207 1.92 -2.11 -4.68
N ASN A 208 1.22 -2.27 -5.81
CA ASN A 208 1.44 -3.38 -6.73
C ASN A 208 2.47 -3.04 -7.82
N ILE A 209 3.56 -3.82 -7.88
CA ILE A 209 4.66 -3.57 -8.82
C ILE A 209 4.22 -3.84 -10.26
N GLU A 210 3.59 -4.99 -10.52
CA GLU A 210 3.14 -5.35 -11.85
C GLU A 210 2.11 -4.35 -12.39
N GLU A 211 1.22 -3.85 -11.53
CA GLU A 211 0.26 -2.81 -11.87
C GLU A 211 0.97 -1.51 -12.29
N ALA A 212 1.98 -1.09 -11.52
CA ALA A 212 2.78 0.08 -11.88
C ALA A 212 3.47 -0.12 -13.24
N VAL A 213 4.04 -1.32 -13.48
CA VAL A 213 4.70 -1.65 -14.76
C VAL A 213 3.73 -1.80 -15.91
N LEU A 214 2.51 -2.23 -15.66
CA LEU A 214 1.47 -2.38 -16.68
C LEU A 214 0.90 -1.01 -17.12
N MET A 215 0.69 -0.11 -16.17
CA MET A 215 -0.09 1.11 -16.41
C MET A 215 0.75 2.37 -16.62
N CYS A 216 1.90 2.50 -15.95
CA CYS A 216 2.57 3.80 -15.84
C CYS A 216 3.65 4.00 -16.91
N ASP A 217 3.86 5.25 -17.33
CA ASP A 217 5.00 5.66 -18.15
C ASP A 217 6.24 5.90 -17.28
N ARG A 218 6.03 6.31 -16.02
CA ARG A 218 7.07 6.51 -15.01
C ARG A 218 6.63 5.99 -13.65
N VAL A 219 7.54 5.38 -12.92
CA VAL A 219 7.33 4.87 -11.55
C VAL A 219 8.31 5.56 -10.62
N LEU A 220 7.78 6.19 -9.56
CA LEU A 220 8.53 6.80 -8.49
C LEU A 220 8.50 5.87 -7.28
N ILE A 221 9.66 5.34 -6.89
CA ILE A 221 9.81 4.46 -5.73
C ILE A 221 9.93 5.31 -4.47
N PHE A 222 9.02 5.11 -3.51
CA PHE A 222 8.96 5.79 -2.23
C PHE A 222 9.66 4.98 -1.13
N SER A 223 10.59 5.61 -0.41
CA SER A 223 11.14 5.08 0.84
C SER A 223 10.13 5.20 1.99
N SER A 224 10.25 4.35 3.01
CA SER A 224 9.48 4.47 4.25
C SER A 224 10.33 5.09 5.37
N ASN A 225 9.68 5.87 6.26
CA ASN A 225 10.24 6.42 7.50
C ASN A 225 11.55 7.21 7.33
N PRO A 226 11.52 8.44 6.75
CA PRO A 226 10.35 9.15 6.22
C PRO A 226 10.12 8.89 4.72
N GLY A 227 8.93 9.29 4.23
CA GLY A 227 8.54 9.24 2.83
C GLY A 227 9.39 10.17 1.96
N ARG A 228 10.18 9.59 1.05
CA ARG A 228 10.99 10.30 0.05
C ARG A 228 10.97 9.58 -1.29
N VAL A 229 11.19 10.31 -2.39
CA VAL A 229 11.43 9.68 -3.71
C VAL A 229 12.84 9.10 -3.72
N ALA A 230 12.94 7.77 -3.65
CA ALA A 230 14.20 7.04 -3.58
C ALA A 230 14.80 6.78 -4.98
N ALA A 231 13.94 6.54 -5.96
CA ALA A 231 14.32 6.32 -7.35
C ALA A 231 13.17 6.68 -8.29
N GLU A 232 13.51 7.02 -9.52
CA GLU A 232 12.58 7.19 -10.63
C GLU A 232 12.97 6.21 -11.74
N ILE A 233 11.97 5.51 -12.28
CA ILE A 233 12.14 4.52 -13.35
C ILE A 233 11.18 4.88 -14.46
N ARG A 234 11.70 4.94 -15.69
CA ARG A 234 10.90 5.17 -16.89
C ARG A 234 10.57 3.83 -17.54
N ILE A 235 9.34 3.69 -18.01
CA ILE A 235 8.85 2.46 -18.63
C ILE A 235 8.67 2.70 -20.13
N ASP A 236 9.69 2.32 -20.89
CA ASP A 236 9.73 2.51 -22.34
C ASP A 236 9.07 1.37 -23.14
N LEU A 237 8.19 0.59 -22.49
CA LEU A 237 7.40 -0.46 -23.14
C LEU A 237 6.11 0.12 -23.76
N PRO A 238 5.80 -0.19 -25.03
CA PRO A 238 4.58 0.29 -25.68
C PRO A 238 3.34 -0.37 -25.08
N GLN A 239 2.21 0.34 -25.12
CA GLN A 239 0.88 -0.22 -24.80
C GLN A 239 0.29 -0.95 -26.01
N PRO A 240 -0.48 -2.05 -25.82
CA PRO A 240 -0.70 -2.76 -24.57
C PRO A 240 0.52 -3.61 -24.18
N ARG A 241 0.85 -3.67 -22.88
CA ARG A 241 1.99 -4.42 -22.37
C ARG A 241 1.61 -5.87 -22.05
N ASP A 242 2.51 -6.81 -22.37
CA ASP A 242 2.36 -8.23 -22.04
C ASP A 242 3.18 -8.59 -20.80
N ARG A 243 2.52 -9.13 -19.76
CA ARG A 243 3.15 -9.60 -18.50
C ARG A 243 4.15 -10.73 -18.72
N LEU A 244 4.00 -11.47 -19.83
CA LEU A 244 4.88 -12.57 -20.19
C LEU A 244 6.14 -12.11 -20.94
N ASP A 245 6.21 -10.85 -21.37
CA ASP A 245 7.38 -10.29 -22.04
C ASP A 245 8.59 -10.29 -21.07
N PRO A 246 9.73 -10.86 -21.47
CA PRO A 246 10.96 -10.79 -20.67
C PRO A 246 11.36 -9.37 -20.26
N ALA A 247 11.12 -8.36 -21.09
CA ALA A 247 11.41 -6.96 -20.77
C ALA A 247 10.48 -6.40 -19.69
N PHE A 248 9.22 -6.84 -19.66
CA PHE A 248 8.27 -6.51 -18.58
C PHE A 248 8.77 -7.09 -17.26
N ARG A 249 9.12 -8.38 -17.25
CA ARG A 249 9.63 -9.07 -16.05
C ARG A 249 10.91 -8.44 -15.53
N ALA A 250 11.85 -8.11 -16.41
CA ALA A 250 13.08 -7.44 -16.01
C ALA A 250 12.85 -6.07 -15.32
N LEU A 251 11.81 -5.33 -15.72
CA LEU A 251 11.43 -4.09 -15.04
C LEU A 251 10.81 -4.34 -13.67
N VAL A 252 9.95 -5.36 -13.56
CA VAL A 252 9.41 -5.81 -12.27
C VAL A 252 10.54 -6.18 -11.32
N ASP A 253 11.51 -6.97 -11.79
CA ASP A 253 12.68 -7.41 -11.02
C ASP A 253 13.57 -6.23 -10.59
N ASP A 254 13.83 -5.25 -11.47
CA ASP A 254 14.62 -4.03 -11.12
C ASP A 254 13.91 -3.17 -10.07
N ILE A 255 12.60 -2.94 -10.24
CA ILE A 255 11.80 -2.18 -9.27
C ILE A 255 11.81 -2.89 -7.91
N TYR A 256 11.66 -4.21 -7.94
CA TYR A 256 11.68 -5.07 -6.77
C TYR A 256 13.02 -5.01 -6.01
N ALA A 257 14.13 -5.17 -6.72
CA ALA A 257 15.47 -5.07 -6.16
C ALA A 257 15.70 -3.71 -5.50
N ARG A 258 15.21 -2.61 -6.09
CA ARG A 258 15.32 -1.27 -5.52
C ARG A 258 14.43 -1.05 -4.29
N MET A 259 13.29 -1.72 -4.20
CA MET A 259 12.41 -1.68 -3.03
C MET A 259 12.95 -2.50 -1.84
N THR A 260 13.81 -3.47 -2.11
CA THR A 260 14.41 -4.36 -1.11
C THR A 260 15.86 -4.03 -0.78
N ALA A 261 16.57 -3.31 -1.65
CA ALA A 261 17.93 -2.86 -1.41
C ALA A 261 18.00 -1.97 -0.16
N ARG A 262 18.61 -2.49 0.90
CA ARG A 262 19.10 -1.69 2.02
C ARG A 262 20.12 -0.69 1.46
N LYS A 263 19.79 0.60 1.44
CA LYS A 263 20.84 1.64 1.31
C LYS A 263 21.82 1.44 2.46
N GLY A 264 23.04 1.01 2.12
CA GLY A 264 24.11 0.78 3.06
C GLY A 264 24.44 2.05 3.84
N VAL A 265 24.20 2.01 5.14
CA VAL A 265 25.02 2.66 6.17
C VAL A 265 25.15 1.65 7.30
N ALA A 266 26.40 1.34 7.65
CA ALA A 266 26.73 0.53 8.81
C ALA A 266 26.45 1.32 10.09
N GLU A 267 25.28 1.10 10.71
CA GLU A 267 25.06 1.29 12.14
C GLU A 267 24.06 0.22 12.63
N PRO A 268 24.22 -0.33 13.85
CA PRO A 268 23.25 -1.26 14.42
C PRO A 268 22.04 -0.46 14.93
N ALA A 269 21.19 0.01 14.02
CA ALA A 269 20.01 0.77 14.38
C ALA A 269 18.84 -0.15 14.70
N ARG A 270 18.29 0.01 15.91
CA ARG A 270 17.03 -0.56 16.41
C ARG A 270 15.79 0.01 15.70
N GLY A 271 15.82 0.10 14.37
CA GLY A 271 14.70 0.52 13.52
C GLY A 271 14.45 -0.57 12.48
N GLY A 272 13.43 -1.40 12.71
CA GLY A 272 13.08 -2.51 11.83
C GLY A 272 12.41 -2.04 10.54
N ILE A 273 12.17 -3.00 9.64
CA ILE A 273 11.34 -2.86 8.43
C ILE A 273 9.92 -2.33 8.75
N PHE A 274 9.47 -2.57 9.97
CA PHE A 274 8.15 -2.21 10.47
C PHE A 274 8.19 -0.84 11.17
N PRO A 275 7.19 0.03 10.96
CA PRO A 275 7.12 1.31 11.65
C PRO A 275 7.01 1.14 13.17
N GLY A 276 7.65 2.03 13.92
CA GLY A 276 7.70 2.02 15.38
C GLY A 276 8.95 1.35 15.98
N THR A 277 9.19 1.58 17.27
CA THR A 277 10.32 1.01 18.01
C THR A 277 9.85 0.31 19.27
N GLY A 278 10.51 -0.79 19.66
CA GLY A 278 10.13 -1.52 20.86
C GLY A 278 8.71 -2.12 20.74
N ILE A 279 7.88 -1.95 21.76
CA ILE A 279 6.51 -2.48 21.77
C ILE A 279 5.61 -1.79 20.72
N ALA A 280 5.93 -0.54 20.34
CA ALA A 280 5.17 0.23 19.37
C ALA A 280 5.40 -0.20 17.90
N MET A 281 6.12 -1.30 17.67
CA MET A 281 6.29 -1.86 16.33
C MET A 281 4.96 -2.38 15.80
N MET A 282 4.51 -1.86 14.65
CA MET A 282 3.30 -2.37 13.99
C MET A 282 3.56 -3.75 13.39
N LEU A 283 2.75 -4.75 13.77
CA LEU A 283 2.90 -6.12 13.31
C LEU A 283 1.99 -6.43 12.12
N PRO A 284 2.52 -7.04 11.03
CA PRO A 284 1.73 -7.38 9.85
C PRO A 284 0.77 -8.54 10.12
N ARG A 285 -0.35 -8.56 9.38
CA ARG A 285 -1.35 -9.63 9.46
C ARG A 285 -0.97 -10.80 8.54
N VAL A 286 -0.01 -11.61 8.97
CA VAL A 286 0.40 -12.82 8.24
C VAL A 286 0.08 -14.05 9.05
N SER A 287 -0.57 -15.05 8.43
CA SER A 287 -0.86 -16.31 9.10
C SER A 287 0.41 -17.16 9.25
N THR A 288 0.50 -17.93 10.33
CA THR A 288 1.64 -18.84 10.53
C THR A 288 1.74 -19.94 9.47
N ASN A 289 0.60 -20.32 8.87
CA ASN A 289 0.57 -21.28 7.76
C ASN A 289 1.28 -20.72 6.52
N LEU A 290 1.10 -19.43 6.20
CA LEU A 290 1.81 -18.77 5.10
C LEU A 290 3.31 -18.66 5.37
N LEU A 291 3.69 -18.31 6.61
CA LEU A 291 5.10 -18.27 7.02
C LEU A 291 5.77 -19.66 6.89
N ALA A 292 5.09 -20.70 7.38
CA ALA A 292 5.57 -22.08 7.28
C ALA A 292 5.67 -22.54 5.82
N GLY A 293 4.61 -22.35 5.03
CA GLY A 293 4.56 -22.73 3.62
C GLY A 293 5.64 -22.03 2.79
N LEU A 294 5.92 -20.75 3.04
CA LEU A 294 7.00 -20.03 2.37
C LEU A 294 8.37 -20.59 2.75
N MET A 295 8.62 -20.87 4.03
CA MET A 295 9.89 -21.49 4.45
C MET A 295 10.08 -22.88 3.84
N GLU A 296 9.03 -23.69 3.78
CA GLU A 296 9.06 -25.01 3.13
C GLU A 296 9.32 -24.89 1.62
N ALA A 297 8.62 -23.98 0.93
CA ALA A 297 8.80 -23.76 -0.50
C ALA A 297 10.23 -23.33 -0.83
N VAL A 298 10.80 -22.38 -0.07
CA VAL A 298 12.19 -21.92 -0.27
C VAL A 298 13.20 -23.03 0.09
N ALA A 299 12.93 -23.87 1.09
CA ALA A 299 13.82 -24.97 1.47
C ALA A 299 13.82 -26.12 0.45
N ALA A 300 12.68 -26.38 -0.19
CA ALA A 300 12.50 -27.44 -1.18
C ALA A 300 13.28 -27.19 -2.48
N GLU A 301 13.38 -28.23 -3.33
CA GLU A 301 13.85 -28.05 -4.70
C GLU A 301 12.81 -27.25 -5.51
N PRO A 302 13.24 -26.35 -6.43
CA PRO A 302 14.62 -26.13 -6.89
C PRO A 302 15.46 -25.15 -6.05
N TYR A 303 14.87 -24.50 -5.05
CA TYR A 303 15.45 -23.32 -4.37
C TYR A 303 16.50 -23.64 -3.29
N ARG A 304 16.40 -24.79 -2.60
CA ARG A 304 17.43 -25.30 -1.65
C ARG A 304 17.87 -24.26 -0.60
N GLY A 305 16.95 -23.42 -0.16
CA GLY A 305 17.13 -22.41 0.89
C GLY A 305 17.43 -21.00 0.39
N GLN A 306 17.47 -20.75 -0.92
CA GLN A 306 17.55 -19.41 -1.51
C GLN A 306 16.71 -19.34 -2.78
N ALA A 307 15.83 -18.34 -2.87
CA ALA A 307 14.95 -18.16 -4.00
C ALA A 307 14.91 -16.69 -4.41
N ASP A 308 14.87 -16.47 -5.72
CA ASP A 308 14.43 -15.21 -6.30
C ASP A 308 12.92 -15.08 -6.12
N LEU A 309 12.47 -13.92 -5.63
CA LEU A 309 11.09 -13.73 -5.15
C LEU A 309 10.04 -13.67 -6.27
N PRO A 310 10.27 -13.04 -7.44
CA PRO A 310 9.32 -13.04 -8.55
C PRO A 310 9.02 -14.45 -9.11
N PRO A 311 10.03 -15.30 -9.44
CA PRO A 311 9.76 -16.69 -9.83
C PRO A 311 9.08 -17.51 -8.73
N LEU A 312 9.44 -17.24 -7.46
CA LEU A 312 8.82 -17.91 -6.32
C LEU A 312 7.34 -17.54 -6.18
N ALA A 313 7.00 -16.25 -6.27
CA ALA A 313 5.62 -15.74 -6.24
C ALA A 313 4.77 -16.41 -7.33
N ALA A 314 5.27 -16.42 -8.56
CA ALA A 314 4.62 -17.11 -9.69
C ALA A 314 4.41 -18.61 -9.42
N SER A 315 5.40 -19.30 -8.84
CA SER A 315 5.29 -20.73 -8.51
C SER A 315 4.26 -21.02 -7.40
N LEU A 316 4.05 -20.06 -6.49
CA LEU A 316 3.09 -20.12 -5.40
C LEU A 316 1.70 -19.60 -5.80
N GLN A 317 1.52 -19.14 -7.05
CA GLN A 317 0.31 -18.45 -7.52
C GLN A 317 -0.06 -17.25 -6.64
N LEU A 318 0.96 -16.55 -6.14
CA LEU A 318 0.82 -15.32 -5.37
C LEU A 318 1.27 -14.15 -6.24
N GLU A 319 0.62 -13.01 -6.05
CA GLU A 319 1.19 -11.74 -6.49
C GLU A 319 2.47 -11.47 -5.68
N ILE A 320 3.47 -10.83 -6.29
CA ILE A 320 4.73 -10.46 -5.61
C ILE A 320 4.43 -9.65 -4.33
N ASP A 321 3.37 -8.85 -4.36
CA ASP A 321 3.01 -7.98 -3.25
C ASP A 321 2.38 -8.70 -2.06
N ASP A 322 1.73 -9.83 -2.29
CA ASP A 322 1.24 -10.71 -1.23
C ASP A 322 2.38 -11.49 -0.57
N LEU A 323 3.48 -11.71 -1.31
CA LEU A 323 4.66 -12.40 -0.82
C LEU A 323 5.49 -11.50 0.11
N PHE A 324 5.50 -10.19 -0.09
CA PHE A 324 6.29 -9.22 0.68
C PHE A 324 6.00 -9.27 2.19
N PRO A 325 4.75 -9.11 2.68
CA PRO A 325 4.47 -9.17 4.12
C PRO A 325 4.95 -10.48 4.75
N ILE A 326 4.84 -11.59 4.03
CA ILE A 326 5.27 -12.92 4.50
C ILE A 326 6.80 -12.93 4.64
N ALA A 327 7.51 -12.53 3.59
CA ALA A 327 8.96 -12.48 3.55
C ALA A 327 9.55 -11.52 4.61
N GLU A 328 8.94 -10.34 4.78
CA GLU A 328 9.34 -9.36 5.79
C GLU A 328 9.09 -9.86 7.21
N THR A 329 8.00 -10.60 7.43
CA THR A 329 7.72 -11.23 8.72
C THR A 329 8.73 -12.33 9.03
N LEU A 330 9.13 -13.14 8.04
CA LEU A 330 10.21 -14.11 8.21
C LEU A 330 11.55 -13.44 8.53
N GLN A 331 11.81 -12.27 7.95
CA GLN A 331 12.98 -11.48 8.30
C GLN A 331 12.90 -10.89 9.72
N LEU A 332 11.73 -10.39 10.13
CA LEU A 332 11.47 -9.91 11.50
C LEU A 332 11.72 -11.01 12.53
N LEU A 333 11.23 -12.21 12.25
CA LEU A 333 11.42 -13.39 13.11
C LEU A 333 12.79 -14.06 12.91
N HIS A 334 13.70 -13.45 12.15
CA HIS A 334 15.04 -13.97 11.90
C HIS A 334 15.07 -15.42 11.34
N PHE A 335 14.01 -15.84 10.66
CA PHE A 335 13.96 -17.09 9.90
C PHE A 335 14.58 -16.95 8.51
N ALA A 336 14.51 -15.76 7.92
CA ALA A 336 15.08 -15.44 6.62
C ALA A 336 15.83 -14.09 6.62
N GLU A 337 16.52 -13.82 5.52
CA GLU A 337 17.01 -12.51 5.14
C GLU A 337 16.52 -12.17 3.73
N LEU A 338 16.17 -10.89 3.52
CA LEU A 338 15.88 -10.33 2.21
C LEU A 338 17.03 -9.43 1.78
N ALA A 339 17.50 -9.65 0.56
CA ALA A 339 18.55 -8.83 -0.05
C ALA A 339 18.40 -8.83 -1.57
N GLU A 340 18.40 -7.64 -2.18
CA GLU A 340 18.44 -7.46 -3.65
C GLU A 340 17.37 -8.21 -4.44
N GLY A 341 16.28 -8.56 -3.77
CA GLY A 341 15.16 -9.28 -4.34
C GLY A 341 15.18 -10.80 -4.15
N ASP A 342 16.16 -11.31 -3.41
CA ASP A 342 16.19 -12.71 -2.99
C ASP A 342 15.66 -12.86 -1.57
N ILE A 343 15.05 -14.02 -1.29
CA ILE A 343 14.87 -14.55 0.06
C ILE A 343 15.86 -15.68 0.31
N ARG A 344 16.58 -15.60 1.43
CA ARG A 344 17.49 -16.65 1.88
C ARG A 344 17.14 -17.10 3.29
N LEU A 345 16.94 -18.41 3.47
CA LEU A 345 16.68 -18.99 4.78
C LEU A 345 17.94 -18.98 5.65
N LYS A 346 17.80 -18.44 6.86
CA LYS A 346 18.80 -18.54 7.93
C LYS A 346 18.78 -19.95 8.51
N PRO A 347 19.79 -20.34 9.32
CA PRO A 347 19.83 -21.67 9.95
C PRO A 347 18.54 -22.03 10.71
N ALA A 348 17.90 -21.05 11.38
CA ALA A 348 16.62 -21.26 12.06
C ALA A 348 15.48 -21.57 11.08
N GLY A 349 15.42 -20.89 9.92
CA GLY A 349 14.39 -21.12 8.90
C GLY A 349 14.54 -22.48 8.21
N LYS A 350 15.78 -22.90 7.93
CA LYS A 350 16.06 -24.24 7.39
C LYS A 350 15.66 -25.34 8.36
N ARG A 351 16.06 -25.22 9.63
CA ARG A 351 15.65 -26.16 10.69
C ARG A 351 14.15 -26.17 10.90
N PHE A 352 13.49 -25.02 10.80
CA PHE A 352 12.04 -24.96 10.88
C PHE A 352 11.40 -25.76 9.74
N ALA A 353 11.84 -25.56 8.50
CA ALA A 353 11.28 -26.25 7.33
C ALA A 353 11.46 -27.78 7.42
N GLU A 354 12.61 -28.24 7.91
CA GLU A 354 12.95 -29.68 8.05
C GLU A 354 12.43 -30.32 9.34
N GLY A 355 12.10 -29.51 10.36
CA GLY A 355 11.75 -29.97 11.69
C GLY A 355 10.32 -30.52 11.78
N ASP A 356 10.10 -31.37 12.79
CA ASP A 356 8.76 -31.83 13.17
C ASP A 356 7.92 -30.71 13.82
N VAL A 357 6.67 -31.01 14.12
CA VAL A 357 5.71 -30.03 14.68
C VAL A 357 6.22 -29.41 15.99
N ASP A 358 6.84 -30.19 16.86
CA ASP A 358 7.30 -29.72 18.17
C ASP A 358 8.57 -28.87 18.06
N GLU A 359 9.50 -29.26 17.18
CA GLU A 359 10.68 -28.45 16.87
C GLU A 359 10.30 -27.12 16.25
N ARG A 360 9.36 -27.12 15.29
CA ARG A 360 8.83 -25.90 14.66
C ARG A 360 8.24 -24.94 15.67
N LYS A 361 7.36 -25.42 16.55
CA LYS A 361 6.76 -24.60 17.62
C LYS A 361 7.82 -24.00 18.54
N ARG A 362 8.78 -24.81 18.98
CA ARG A 362 9.88 -24.36 19.87
C ARG A 362 10.75 -23.29 19.21
N LEU A 363 11.14 -23.49 17.95
CA LEU A 363 11.93 -22.52 17.18
C LEU A 363 11.15 -21.21 17.00
N PHE A 364 9.87 -21.30 16.64
CA PHE A 364 9.00 -20.14 16.48
C PHE A 364 8.84 -19.37 17.79
N ALA A 365 8.61 -20.06 18.91
CA ALA A 365 8.48 -19.43 20.22
C ALA A 365 9.75 -18.66 20.61
N MET A 366 10.93 -19.28 20.38
CA MET A 366 12.22 -18.66 20.64
C MET A 366 12.43 -17.40 19.78
N GLN A 367 12.15 -17.48 18.48
CA GLN A 367 12.30 -16.32 17.58
C GLN A 367 11.31 -15.21 17.92
N LEU A 368 10.05 -15.56 18.18
CA LEU A 368 9.00 -14.61 18.55
C LEU A 368 9.34 -13.85 19.84
N ALA A 369 9.73 -14.58 20.90
CA ALA A 369 10.10 -13.97 22.18
C ALA A 369 11.39 -13.13 22.10
N THR A 370 12.30 -13.46 21.18
CA THR A 370 13.58 -12.75 21.04
C THR A 370 13.45 -11.48 20.19
N HIS A 371 12.67 -11.54 19.11
CA HIS A 371 12.68 -10.52 18.07
C HIS A 371 11.40 -9.67 17.98
N VAL A 372 10.32 -10.07 18.65
CA VAL A 372 9.08 -9.29 18.71
C VAL A 372 8.90 -8.71 20.12
N PRO A 373 9.20 -7.41 20.33
CA PRO A 373 9.22 -6.82 21.66
C PRO A 373 7.87 -6.89 22.39
N LEU A 374 6.76 -6.76 21.67
CA LEU A 374 5.43 -6.90 22.24
C LEU A 374 5.18 -8.32 22.78
N ALA A 375 5.60 -9.36 22.05
CA ALA A 375 5.48 -10.74 22.51
C ALA A 375 6.32 -10.98 23.77
N ALA A 376 7.56 -10.48 23.78
CA ALA A 376 8.45 -10.55 24.94
C ALA A 376 7.89 -9.79 26.15
N HIS A 377 7.25 -8.64 25.91
CA HIS A 377 6.64 -7.82 26.94
C HIS A 377 5.41 -8.50 27.56
N ILE A 378 4.48 -9.01 26.74
CA ILE A 378 3.32 -9.79 27.21
C ILE A 378 3.81 -10.98 28.04
N ARG A 379 4.75 -11.77 27.51
CA ARG A 379 5.29 -12.94 28.20
C ARG A 379 5.86 -12.57 29.58
N ARG A 380 6.66 -11.50 29.66
CA ARG A 380 7.24 -11.03 30.92
C ARG A 380 6.18 -10.62 31.95
N VAL A 381 5.15 -9.89 31.53
CA VAL A 381 4.05 -9.47 32.42
C VAL A 381 3.28 -10.69 32.95
N LEU A 382 3.11 -11.72 32.14
CA LEU A 382 2.47 -12.97 32.59
C LEU A 382 3.39 -13.75 33.55
N ASP A 383 4.69 -13.81 33.30
CA ASP A 383 5.66 -14.47 34.20
C ASP A 383 5.75 -13.79 35.57
N GLU A 384 5.64 -12.45 35.64
CA GLU A 384 5.70 -11.67 36.88
C GLU A 384 4.42 -11.76 37.73
N ARG A 385 3.29 -12.16 37.15
CA ARG A 385 2.01 -12.25 37.85
C ARG A 385 1.82 -13.64 38.44
N ALA A 386 1.47 -13.69 39.73
CA ALA A 386 1.21 -14.95 40.45
C ALA A 386 0.13 -15.83 39.79
N GLY A 387 -0.84 -15.24 39.10
CA GLY A 387 -1.89 -15.97 38.37
C GLY A 387 -1.60 -16.17 36.89
N HIS A 388 -0.44 -15.74 36.38
CA HIS A 388 -0.08 -15.82 34.97
C HIS A 388 -1.11 -15.28 33.98
N VAL A 389 -1.92 -14.30 34.42
CA VAL A 389 -3.04 -13.74 33.66
C VAL A 389 -2.95 -12.21 33.62
N ALA A 390 -3.16 -11.62 32.45
CA ALA A 390 -3.21 -10.17 32.28
C ALA A 390 -4.34 -9.73 31.32
N PRO A 391 -5.11 -8.67 31.63
CA PRO A 391 -6.08 -8.11 30.70
C PRO A 391 -5.40 -7.65 29.40
N ALA A 392 -5.95 -8.04 28.25
CA ALA A 392 -5.41 -7.65 26.95
C ALA A 392 -5.57 -6.14 26.69
N ARG A 393 -6.63 -5.53 27.25
CA ARG A 393 -6.80 -4.07 27.27
C ARG A 393 -5.55 -3.32 27.73
N ARG A 394 -4.84 -3.83 28.75
CA ARG A 394 -3.61 -3.20 29.23
C ARG A 394 -2.60 -2.95 28.10
N PHE A 395 -2.39 -3.96 27.26
CA PHE A 395 -1.42 -3.89 26.17
C PHE A 395 -1.94 -3.05 25.00
N ARG A 396 -3.26 -3.00 24.78
CA ARG A 396 -3.86 -2.08 23.81
C ARG A 396 -3.68 -0.63 24.25
N ASP A 397 -4.03 -0.31 25.50
CA ASP A 397 -3.84 1.02 26.08
C ASP A 397 -2.34 1.45 25.99
N GLU A 398 -1.39 0.56 26.31
CA GLU A 398 0.06 0.85 26.16
C GLU A 398 0.51 1.03 24.70
N LEU A 399 -0.15 0.41 23.71
CA LEU A 399 0.13 0.62 22.29
C LEU A 399 -0.50 1.92 21.78
N GLU A 400 -1.70 2.25 22.26
CA GLU A 400 -2.45 3.47 21.91
C GLU A 400 -1.72 4.75 22.32
N ASP A 401 -0.83 4.69 23.30
CA ASP A 401 0.12 5.77 23.63
C ASP A 401 1.07 6.11 22.45
N HIS A 402 1.17 5.22 21.45
CA HIS A 402 2.12 5.32 20.34
C HIS A 402 1.50 5.17 18.94
N MET A 403 0.29 4.63 18.83
CA MET A 403 -0.40 4.39 17.55
C MET A 403 -1.92 4.54 17.68
N SER A 404 -2.63 4.60 16.56
CA SER A 404 -4.11 4.63 16.58
C SER A 404 -4.69 3.35 17.21
N GLU A 405 -5.87 3.47 17.82
CA GLU A 405 -6.68 2.35 18.33
C GLU A 405 -6.80 1.19 17.34
N GLU A 406 -7.09 1.49 16.06
CA GLU A 406 -7.16 0.46 15.02
C GLU A 406 -5.84 -0.33 14.90
N ASN A 407 -4.71 0.36 14.69
CA ASN A 407 -3.37 -0.26 14.61
C ASN A 407 -2.98 -1.02 15.88
N ALA A 408 -3.34 -0.52 17.07
CA ALA A 408 -3.09 -1.21 18.33
C ALA A 408 -3.86 -2.54 18.36
N GLU A 409 -5.14 -2.53 17.99
CA GLU A 409 -5.97 -3.73 17.89
C GLU A 409 -5.41 -4.71 16.84
N GLN A 410 -5.00 -4.22 15.67
CA GLN A 410 -4.41 -5.06 14.63
C GLN A 410 -3.12 -5.75 15.13
N THR A 411 -2.27 -4.99 15.82
CA THR A 411 -0.98 -5.45 16.34
C THR A 411 -1.17 -6.52 17.42
N VAL A 412 -2.12 -6.31 18.34
CA VAL A 412 -2.47 -7.30 19.37
C VAL A 412 -3.03 -8.57 18.74
N ARG A 413 -3.89 -8.47 17.72
CA ARG A 413 -4.41 -9.65 17.01
C ARG A 413 -3.28 -10.44 16.31
N ALA A 414 -2.34 -9.76 15.66
CA ALA A 414 -1.22 -10.38 14.98
C ALA A 414 -0.31 -11.15 15.97
N VAL A 415 0.13 -10.51 17.05
CA VAL A 415 0.99 -11.16 18.05
C VAL A 415 0.27 -12.34 18.72
N THR A 416 -1.04 -12.23 18.95
CA THR A 416 -1.86 -13.30 19.53
C THR A 416 -1.90 -14.53 18.63
N SER A 417 -2.11 -14.34 17.32
CA SER A 417 -2.14 -15.44 16.35
C SER A 417 -0.81 -16.20 16.33
N TRP A 418 0.31 -15.46 16.32
CA TRP A 418 1.65 -16.03 16.34
C TRP A 418 1.99 -16.72 17.66
N ALA A 419 1.64 -16.12 18.79
CA ALA A 419 1.90 -16.68 20.11
C ALA A 419 1.09 -17.95 20.37
N ARG A 420 -0.15 -18.04 19.85
CA ARG A 420 -0.99 -19.24 19.92
C ARG A 420 -0.36 -20.40 19.15
N TYR A 421 0.17 -20.15 17.94
CA TYR A 421 0.91 -21.17 17.19
C TYR A 421 2.16 -21.64 17.93
N ALA A 422 2.89 -20.68 18.53
CA ALA A 422 4.14 -20.96 19.23
C ALA A 422 3.96 -21.52 20.65
N GLU A 423 2.72 -21.62 21.15
CA GLU A 423 2.40 -21.97 22.54
C GLU A 423 3.13 -21.08 23.57
N LEU A 424 3.37 -19.81 23.20
CA LEU A 424 4.10 -18.87 24.06
C LEU A 424 3.21 -18.30 25.18
N PHE A 425 1.95 -18.01 24.80
CA PHE A 425 0.83 -17.64 25.67
C PHE A 425 -0.48 -17.79 24.89
N ALA A 426 -1.59 -17.94 25.60
CA ALA A 426 -2.94 -18.02 25.05
C ALA A 426 -3.72 -16.72 25.28
N TYR A 427 -4.81 -16.56 24.54
CA TYR A 427 -5.73 -15.42 24.61
C TYR A 427 -7.17 -15.93 24.63
N ASP A 428 -7.91 -15.52 25.66
CA ASP A 428 -9.35 -15.74 25.79
C ASP A 428 -10.08 -14.50 25.27
N GLU A 429 -10.82 -14.69 24.19
CA GLU A 429 -11.55 -13.61 23.50
C GLU A 429 -12.80 -13.15 24.28
N ALA A 430 -13.43 -14.04 25.06
CA ALA A 430 -14.62 -13.71 25.83
C ALA A 430 -14.27 -12.92 27.10
N ALA A 431 -13.17 -13.32 27.77
CA ALA A 431 -12.68 -12.65 28.97
C ALA A 431 -11.71 -11.49 28.68
N ASP A 432 -11.24 -11.34 27.43
CA ASP A 432 -10.26 -10.34 26.99
C ASP A 432 -8.97 -10.38 27.84
N ILE A 433 -8.44 -11.58 28.04
CA ILE A 433 -7.23 -11.83 28.85
C ILE A 433 -6.19 -12.67 28.10
N PHE A 434 -4.93 -12.38 28.38
CA PHE A 434 -3.80 -13.25 28.09
C PHE A 434 -3.49 -14.15 29.28
N THR A 435 -3.09 -15.40 29.01
CA THR A 435 -2.75 -16.41 30.02
C THR A 435 -1.63 -17.34 29.56
N LEU A 436 -0.87 -17.93 30.48
CA LEU A 436 0.09 -19.01 30.18
C LEU A 436 -0.53 -20.41 30.18
N GLU A 437 -1.72 -20.55 30.75
CA GLU A 437 -2.48 -21.81 30.73
C GLU A 437 -3.35 -21.84 29.46
N ASN A 438 -3.47 -23.00 28.81
CA ASN A 438 -4.45 -23.13 27.73
C ASN A 438 -5.85 -22.89 28.31
N PRO A 439 -6.64 -21.93 27.79
CA PRO A 439 -8.02 -21.76 28.22
C PRO A 439 -8.77 -23.09 27.97
N ALA A 440 -9.54 -23.51 28.97
CA ALA A 440 -10.28 -24.77 28.97
C ALA A 440 -11.36 -24.84 27.89
#